data_AF-A0A2M7JCV1-F1
#
_entry.id   AF-A0A2M7JCV1-F1
#
_cell.length_a   1.000
_cell.length_b   1.000
_cell.length_c   1.000
_cell.angle_alpha   90.00
_cell.angle_beta   90.00
_cell.angle_gamma   90.00
#
_symmetry.space_group_name_H-M   'P 1'
#
loop_
_entity.id
_entity.type
_entity.pdbx_description
1 polymer ?
#
loop_
_entity_poly.entity_id
_entity_poly.type
_entity_poly.pdbx_seq_one_letter_code
_entity_poly.pdbx_strand_id
1 'polypeptide(L)'
;MIIPILFIILFSVTNVWSEEITVDGADYAEYQKPMVTLRGNDIAVKYDKQQIYAQEIILNTETEKMMATGSVKLMNPTGTIECNHLDYSLREKQGEAEDIYIDAGKLFFRARQAS
;
A
#
# COMPACT_ATOMS: atom_id res chain seq x y z
N MET A 1 22.44 -22.42 41.36
CA MET A 1 22.62 -21.93 39.97
C MET A 1 21.37 -22.34 39.22
N ILE A 2 20.48 -21.39 38.92
CA ILE A 2 19.13 -21.65 38.38
C ILE A 2 19.23 -21.51 36.86
N ILE A 3 18.92 -22.59 36.13
CA ILE A 3 18.83 -22.60 34.67
C ILE A 3 17.37 -22.27 34.33
N PRO A 4 17.06 -21.18 33.61
CA PRO A 4 15.69 -20.92 33.20
C PRO A 4 15.31 -21.87 32.06
N ILE A 5 14.22 -22.62 32.25
CA ILE A 5 13.59 -23.44 31.22
C ILE A 5 12.85 -22.51 30.26
N LEU A 6 13.36 -22.39 29.03
CA LEU A 6 12.69 -21.67 27.94
C LEU A 6 11.55 -22.56 27.40
N PHE A 7 10.31 -22.22 27.70
CA PHE A 7 9.13 -22.81 27.05
C PHE A 7 8.95 -22.18 25.67
N ILE A 8 9.23 -22.93 24.61
CA ILE A 8 8.81 -22.59 23.24
C ILE A 8 7.53 -23.36 22.98
N ILE A 9 6.42 -22.65 22.85
CA ILE A 9 5.15 -23.23 22.39
C ILE A 9 5.20 -23.26 20.86
N LEU A 10 5.37 -24.45 20.28
CA LEU A 10 5.24 -24.69 18.84
C LEU A 10 3.75 -24.79 18.49
N PHE A 11 3.20 -23.76 17.85
CA PHE A 11 1.99 -23.91 17.04
C PHE A 11 2.39 -23.99 15.57
N SER A 12 2.25 -25.17 14.98
CA SER A 12 2.26 -25.32 13.52
C SER A 12 0.89 -24.90 12.99
N VAL A 13 0.78 -23.66 12.53
CA VAL A 13 -0.29 -23.22 11.65
C VAL A 13 0.38 -22.75 10.36
N THR A 14 0.09 -23.44 9.26
CA THR A 14 0.43 -23.01 7.91
C THR A 14 -0.32 -21.73 7.59
N ASN A 15 0.17 -20.59 8.09
CA ASN A 15 -0.33 -19.29 7.67
C ASN A 15 0.55 -18.79 6.53
N VAL A 16 -0.08 -18.76 5.35
CA VAL A 16 0.32 -17.95 4.20
C VAL A 16 0.72 -16.57 4.73
N TRP A 17 1.97 -16.17 4.53
CA TRP A 17 2.49 -14.87 4.94
C TRP A 17 1.67 -13.78 4.25
N SER A 18 0.61 -13.29 4.90
CA SER A 18 -0.04 -12.06 4.45
C SER A 18 0.95 -10.94 4.72
N GLU A 19 1.46 -10.33 3.67
CA GLU A 19 2.29 -9.14 3.79
C GLU A 19 1.53 -8.09 4.61
N GLU A 20 2.17 -7.56 5.64
CA GLU A 20 1.54 -6.61 6.56
C GLU A 20 1.48 -5.23 5.89
N ILE A 21 0.29 -4.61 5.90
CA ILE A 21 0.14 -3.21 5.51
C ILE A 21 0.56 -2.36 6.71
N THR A 22 1.59 -1.53 6.52
CA THR A 22 2.03 -0.58 7.55
C THR A 22 1.72 0.84 7.12
N VAL A 23 1.35 1.70 8.07
CA VAL A 23 0.96 3.09 7.85
C VAL A 23 1.74 3.99 8.81
N ASP A 24 2.43 4.98 8.26
CA ASP A 24 3.15 6.01 9.00
C ASP A 24 2.61 7.42 8.65
N GLY A 25 2.75 8.39 9.54
CA GLY A 25 2.55 9.81 9.23
C GLY A 25 1.10 10.32 9.15
N ALA A 26 0.10 9.49 9.48
CA ALA A 26 -1.29 9.94 9.57
C ALA A 26 -1.51 10.78 10.84
N ASP A 27 -2.07 11.98 10.67
CA ASP A 27 -2.51 12.86 11.76
C ASP A 27 -3.91 12.47 12.28
N TYR A 28 -4.68 11.78 11.44
CA TYR A 28 -6.03 11.31 11.74
C TYR A 28 -6.29 9.94 11.13
N ALA A 29 -7.00 9.09 11.88
CA ALA A 29 -7.47 7.79 11.42
C ALA A 29 -8.91 7.54 11.88
N GLU A 30 -9.75 7.09 10.96
CA GLU A 30 -11.12 6.65 11.22
C GLU A 30 -11.31 5.22 10.69
N TYR A 31 -11.84 4.33 11.53
CA TYR A 31 -12.14 2.97 11.13
C TYR A 31 -13.65 2.74 11.08
N GLN A 32 -14.15 2.46 9.89
CA GLN A 32 -15.53 2.06 9.61
C GLN A 32 -15.50 0.78 8.77
N LYS A 33 -15.48 -0.38 9.43
CA LYS A 33 -15.26 -1.68 8.79
C LYS A 33 -16.06 -1.84 7.48
N PRO A 34 -15.42 -2.25 6.36
CA PRO A 34 -14.02 -2.65 6.21
C PRO A 34 -13.04 -1.50 5.89
N MET A 35 -13.50 -0.26 5.95
CA MET A 35 -12.75 0.92 5.51
C MET A 35 -11.95 1.55 6.65
N VAL A 36 -10.74 1.98 6.32
CA VAL A 36 -9.91 2.87 7.14
C VAL A 36 -9.70 4.15 6.34
N THR A 37 -10.05 5.30 6.90
CA THR A 37 -9.76 6.62 6.34
C THR A 37 -8.62 7.25 7.11
N LEU A 38 -7.58 7.68 6.41
CA LEU A 38 -6.37 8.28 6.96
C LEU A 38 -6.20 9.68 6.37
N ARG A 39 -5.85 10.66 7.20
CA ARG A 39 -5.54 12.04 6.76
C ARG A 39 -4.26 12.54 7.42
N GLY A 40 -3.47 13.30 6.68
CA GLY A 40 -2.21 13.89 7.14
C GLY A 40 -1.51 14.64 6.01
N ASN A 41 -0.37 15.25 6.30
CA ASN A 41 0.39 15.97 5.26
C ASN A 41 1.31 15.05 4.44
N ASP A 42 1.70 13.89 4.98
CA ASP A 42 2.68 12.99 4.35
C ASP A 42 2.47 11.54 4.85
N ILE A 43 1.29 10.98 4.57
CA ILE A 43 0.93 9.62 4.97
C ILE A 43 1.71 8.64 4.09
N ALA A 44 2.39 7.67 4.70
CA ALA A 44 3.08 6.61 3.97
C ALA A 44 2.43 5.25 4.25
N VAL A 45 1.93 4.59 3.20
CA VAL A 45 1.47 3.19 3.24
C VAL A 45 2.55 2.32 2.62
N LYS A 46 3.00 1.27 3.33
CA LYS A 46 3.96 0.30 2.82
C LYS A 46 3.35 -1.10 2.78
N TYR A 47 3.58 -1.79 1.67
CA TYR A 47 3.14 -3.16 1.43
C TYR A 47 4.10 -3.82 0.43
N ASP A 48 4.68 -4.97 0.78
CA ASP A 48 5.78 -5.58 0.03
C ASP A 48 6.94 -4.59 -0.20
N LYS A 49 7.39 -4.44 -1.45
CA LYS A 49 8.38 -3.49 -1.93
C LYS A 49 7.76 -2.18 -2.42
N GLN A 50 6.50 -1.92 -2.08
CA GLN A 50 5.76 -0.76 -2.54
C GLN A 50 5.58 0.23 -1.40
N GLN A 51 5.72 1.51 -1.73
CA GLN A 51 5.46 2.59 -0.79
C GLN A 51 4.62 3.66 -1.49
N ILE A 52 3.52 4.05 -0.84
CA ILE A 52 2.59 5.02 -1.38
C ILE A 52 2.47 6.17 -0.40
N TYR A 53 2.71 7.38 -0.88
CA TYR A 53 2.58 8.61 -0.14
C TYR A 53 1.34 9.38 -0.62
N ALA A 54 0.59 9.99 0.30
CA ALA A 54 -0.55 10.83 -0.01
C ALA A 54 -0.97 11.71 1.19
N GLN A 55 -1.90 12.62 0.97
CA GLN A 55 -2.50 13.44 2.03
C GLN A 55 -3.76 12.80 2.62
N GLU A 56 -4.52 12.06 1.81
CA GLU A 56 -5.66 11.26 2.27
C GLU A 56 -5.61 9.87 1.62
N ILE A 57 -5.93 8.85 2.43
CA ILE A 57 -6.01 7.46 1.98
C ILE A 57 -7.28 6.83 2.54
N ILE A 58 -8.09 6.25 1.67
CA ILE A 58 -9.22 5.39 2.04
C ILE A 58 -8.86 3.97 1.65
N LEU A 59 -8.65 3.10 2.63
CA LEU A 59 -8.23 1.71 2.45
C LEU A 59 -9.35 0.74 2.83
N ASN A 60 -9.74 -0.13 1.91
CA ASN A 60 -10.55 -1.30 2.22
C ASN A 60 -9.64 -2.44 2.70
N THR A 61 -9.71 -2.75 3.99
CA THR A 61 -8.85 -3.76 4.66
C THR A 61 -9.15 -5.21 4.26
N GLU A 62 -10.31 -5.49 3.68
CA GLU A 62 -10.68 -6.85 3.24
C GLU A 62 -10.23 -7.13 1.80
N THR A 63 -10.31 -6.11 0.94
CA THR A 63 -9.98 -6.24 -0.49
C THR A 63 -8.60 -5.70 -0.85
N GLU A 64 -7.94 -5.01 0.09
CA GLU A 64 -6.63 -4.37 -0.10
C GLU A 64 -6.63 -3.38 -1.28
N LYS A 65 -7.79 -2.74 -1.51
CA LYS A 65 -7.99 -1.65 -2.46
C LYS A 65 -7.94 -0.33 -1.72
N MET A 66 -7.29 0.66 -2.30
CA MET A 66 -7.15 1.99 -1.73
C MET A 66 -7.43 3.07 -2.76
N MET A 67 -7.94 4.19 -2.26
CA MET A 67 -7.97 5.46 -2.94
C MET A 67 -6.99 6.39 -2.22
N ALA A 68 -6.06 6.98 -2.94
CA ALA A 68 -5.10 7.95 -2.42
C ALA A 68 -5.27 9.29 -3.14
N THR A 69 -5.26 10.38 -2.38
CA THR A 69 -5.44 11.74 -2.91
C THR A 69 -4.47 12.74 -2.29
N GLY A 70 -4.09 13.74 -3.09
CA GLY A 70 -3.23 14.85 -2.70
C GLY A 70 -1.75 14.49 -2.73
N SER A 71 -1.02 15.04 -3.73
CA SER A 71 0.42 14.84 -3.93
C SER A 71 0.84 13.36 -3.84
N VAL A 72 0.12 12.49 -4.54
CA VAL A 72 0.30 11.05 -4.45
C VAL A 72 1.63 10.66 -5.10
N LYS A 73 2.39 9.81 -4.42
CA LYS A 73 3.62 9.20 -4.93
C LYS A 73 3.65 7.71 -4.66
N LEU A 74 3.61 6.88 -5.69
CA LEU A 74 3.80 5.44 -5.60
C LEU A 74 5.23 5.10 -6.04
N MET A 75 5.97 4.42 -5.17
CA MET A 75 7.34 3.96 -5.41
C MET A 75 7.40 2.44 -5.34
N ASN A 76 8.10 1.84 -6.30
CA ASN A 76 8.45 0.43 -6.28
C ASN A 76 9.87 0.24 -6.89
N PRO A 77 10.44 -0.98 -6.89
CA PRO A 77 11.79 -1.18 -7.43
C PRO A 77 11.97 -0.87 -8.91
N THR A 78 10.87 -0.72 -9.66
CA THR A 78 10.87 -0.50 -11.12
C THR A 78 10.70 0.96 -11.52
N GLY A 79 10.19 1.80 -10.62
CA GLY A 79 9.97 3.21 -10.90
C GLY A 79 9.10 3.92 -9.86
N THR A 80 8.80 5.17 -10.18
CA THR A 80 7.97 6.08 -9.40
C THR A 80 6.81 6.58 -10.27
N ILE A 81 5.64 6.66 -9.67
CA ILE A 81 4.45 7.31 -10.23
C ILE A 81 4.10 8.47 -9.31
N GLU A 82 3.90 9.65 -9.88
CA GLU A 82 3.42 10.84 -9.18
C GLU A 82 2.10 11.28 -9.81
N CYS A 83 1.08 11.54 -9.00
CA CYS A 83 -0.25 11.94 -9.47
C CYS A 83 -1.03 12.67 -8.36
N ASN A 84 -2.21 13.20 -8.66
CA ASN A 84 -3.08 13.82 -7.65
C ASN A 84 -4.12 12.85 -7.06
N HIS A 85 -4.52 11.84 -7.85
CA HIS A 85 -5.50 10.83 -7.50
C HIS A 85 -5.03 9.45 -7.98
N LEU A 86 -5.20 8.43 -7.15
CA LEU A 86 -4.82 7.05 -7.44
C LEU A 86 -5.84 6.08 -6.81
N ASP A 87 -6.49 5.28 -7.64
CA ASP A 87 -7.24 4.09 -7.23
C ASP A 87 -6.38 2.85 -7.47
N TYR A 88 -6.04 2.10 -6.41
CA TYR A 88 -4.99 1.07 -6.48
C TYR A 88 -5.33 -0.19 -5.67
N SER A 89 -5.01 -1.36 -6.23
CA SER A 89 -5.01 -2.63 -5.49
C SER A 89 -3.59 -2.99 -5.07
N LEU A 90 -3.34 -3.01 -3.76
CA LEU A 90 -2.05 -3.41 -3.18
C LEU A 90 -1.71 -4.86 -3.55
N ARG A 91 -2.73 -5.74 -3.51
CA ARG A 91 -2.62 -7.17 -3.84
C ARG A 91 -2.27 -7.42 -5.30
N GLU A 92 -3.05 -6.84 -6.21
CA GLU A 92 -2.93 -7.12 -7.65
C GLU A 92 -1.90 -6.23 -8.33
N LYS A 93 -1.41 -5.22 -7.61
CA LYS A 93 -0.38 -4.28 -8.06
C LYS A 93 -0.79 -3.49 -9.32
N GLN A 94 -2.07 -3.18 -9.42
CA GLN A 94 -2.68 -2.48 -10.54
C GLN A 94 -3.64 -1.40 -10.05
N GLY A 95 -3.79 -0.34 -10.85
CA GLY A 95 -4.64 0.78 -10.52
C GLY A 95 -4.82 1.77 -11.66
N GLU A 96 -5.61 2.79 -11.40
CA GLU A 96 -5.92 3.90 -12.29
C GLU A 96 -5.52 5.20 -11.60
N ALA A 97 -4.98 6.15 -12.36
CA ALA A 97 -4.55 7.43 -11.82
C ALA A 97 -4.86 8.56 -12.81
N GLU A 98 -4.99 9.77 -12.28
CA GLU A 98 -5.27 10.99 -13.03
C GLU A 98 -4.07 11.94 -12.98
N ASP A 99 -3.82 12.68 -14.07
CA ASP A 99 -2.70 13.64 -14.20
C ASP A 99 -1.33 13.04 -13.83
N ILE A 100 -0.99 11.92 -14.47
CA ILE A 100 0.15 11.08 -14.09
C ILE A 100 1.48 11.60 -14.66
N TYR A 101 2.48 11.68 -13.80
CA TYR A 101 3.90 11.68 -14.18
C TYR A 101 4.55 10.34 -13.82
N ILE A 102 5.27 9.72 -14.75
CA ILE A 102 5.92 8.43 -14.56
C ILE A 102 7.42 8.57 -14.79
N ASP A 103 8.21 8.25 -13.77
CA ASP A 103 9.66 8.07 -13.89
C ASP A 103 9.99 6.59 -13.71
N ALA A 104 10.24 5.90 -14.81
CA ALA A 104 10.66 4.51 -14.81
C ALA A 104 11.86 4.33 -15.74
N GLY A 105 12.90 3.65 -15.26
CA GLY A 105 14.13 3.47 -16.02
C GLY A 105 13.92 2.79 -17.37
N LYS A 106 12.98 1.84 -17.46
CA LYS A 106 12.50 1.25 -18.72
C LYS A 106 10.98 1.32 -18.77
N LEU A 107 10.44 2.26 -19.54
CA LEU A 107 9.00 2.38 -19.80
C LEU A 107 8.57 1.34 -20.85
N PHE A 108 7.67 0.43 -20.48
CA PHE A 108 7.00 -0.48 -21.41
C PHE A 108 5.53 -0.10 -21.51
N PHE A 109 5.14 0.50 -22.64
CA PHE A 109 3.74 0.77 -22.94
C PHE A 109 3.15 -0.37 -23.78
N ARG A 110 2.07 -0.99 -23.29
CA ARG A 110 1.21 -1.88 -24.09
C ARG A 110 -0.16 -1.22 -24.21
N ALA A 111 -0.43 -0.60 -25.35
CA ALA A 111 -1.77 -0.11 -25.68
C ALA A 111 -2.61 -1.27 -26.25
N ARG A 112 -3.85 -1.42 -25.77
CA ARG A 112 -4.87 -2.25 -26.43
C ARG A 112 -5.58 -1.37 -27.45
N GLN A 113 -5.49 -1.74 -28.73
CA GLN A 113 -6.28 -1.08 -29.77
C GLN A 113 -7.76 -1.41 -29.53
N ALA A 114 -8.59 -0.39 -29.33
CA ALA A 114 -10.03 -0.55 -29.39
C ALA A 114 -10.42 -0.78 -30.86
N SER A 115 -11.00 -1.94 -31.15
CA SER A 115 -11.64 -2.29 -32.41
C SER A 115 -13.09 -1.83 -32.45
#